data_AF-E3Q3Z9-F1
#
_entry.id   AF-E3Q3Z9-F1
#
_cell.length_a   1.000
_cell.length_b   1.000
_cell.length_c   1.000
_cell.angle_alpha   90.00
_cell.angle_beta   90.00
_cell.angle_gamma   90.00
#
_symmetry.space_group_name_H-M   'P 1'
#
loop_
_entity.id
_entity.type
_entity.pdbx_description
1 polymer ?
#
loop_
_entity_poly.entity_id
_entity_poly.type
_entity_poly.pdbx_seq_one_letter_code
_entity_poly.pdbx_strand_id
1 'polypeptide(L)'
;MDDWQEAAFTRRHVHNSSRKSKAGGGAFEVKKTFGNYEIKCSNATKTSSELGKSKRNAASPTLDVFRLSEDGKGLLGYLTLPGVLEASVILTGSRKVLEHLVSQFENEQGSEIDLDNDENKESYDRGQDGSVHDSTHQAEDHLESDDQENADESGDEHQKDNECIRFQQFEKNSFRSPKFWFQWKGQVTTSSATPDGHATETHKLDSGRGYIVFSGNDCRSFKATITCDALNWKDVSLSGWKQVSMSERDVPFAWS
;
A
#
# COMPACT_ATOMS: atom_id res chain seq x y z
N MET A 1 -51.61 43.82 3.64
CA MET A 1 -51.70 42.37 3.39
C MET A 1 -50.95 42.11 2.11
N ASP A 2 -49.67 41.76 2.23
CA ASP A 2 -48.82 41.33 1.12
C ASP A 2 -47.67 40.47 1.70
N ASP A 3 -48.06 39.31 2.25
CA ASP A 3 -47.19 38.31 2.89
C ASP A 3 -46.39 37.47 1.88
N TRP A 4 -46.00 38.05 0.74
CA TRP A 4 -45.12 37.39 -0.23
C TRP A 4 -43.68 37.89 -0.18
N GLN A 5 -43.42 39.07 0.39
CA GLN A 5 -42.05 39.60 0.53
C GLN A 5 -41.29 38.99 1.72
N GLU A 6 -41.95 38.70 2.84
CA GLU A 6 -41.28 38.05 3.99
C GLU A 6 -40.91 36.59 3.71
N ALA A 7 -41.69 35.88 2.89
CA ALA A 7 -41.39 34.49 2.51
C ALA A 7 -40.13 34.32 1.64
N ALA A 8 -39.66 35.39 0.98
CA ALA A 8 -38.50 35.35 0.10
C ALA A 8 -37.17 35.42 0.86
N PHE A 9 -37.14 35.99 2.06
CA PHE A 9 -35.89 36.20 2.82
C PHE A 9 -35.67 35.20 3.97
N THR A 10 -36.69 34.46 4.41
CA THR A 10 -36.53 33.47 5.52
C THR A 10 -36.04 32.09 5.08
N ARG A 11 -35.78 31.85 3.79
CA ARG A 11 -35.25 30.57 3.28
C ARG A 11 -33.79 30.65 2.86
N ARG A 12 -32.92 31.12 3.76
CA ARG A 12 -31.54 30.61 3.80
C ARG A 12 -31.47 29.50 4.83
N HIS A 13 -32.04 28.36 4.45
CA HIS A 13 -31.72 27.10 5.09
C HIS A 13 -30.27 26.81 4.73
N VAL A 14 -29.37 27.10 5.66
CA VAL A 14 -27.97 26.67 5.58
C VAL A 14 -28.03 25.16 5.40
N HIS A 15 -27.58 24.67 4.26
CA HIS A 15 -27.41 23.24 4.01
C HIS A 15 -26.31 22.73 4.95
N ASN A 16 -26.64 22.52 6.21
CA ASN A 16 -25.92 21.52 6.99
C ASN A 16 -26.41 20.18 6.43
N SER A 17 -25.70 19.67 5.43
CA SER A 17 -25.87 18.32 4.93
C SER A 17 -25.43 17.33 6.00
N SER A 18 -26.20 17.24 7.09
CA SER A 18 -26.29 16.04 7.90
C SER A 18 -27.02 14.99 7.07
N ARG A 19 -26.30 14.46 6.07
CA ARG A 19 -26.66 13.18 5.47
C ARG A 19 -26.67 12.20 6.64
N LYS A 20 -27.88 11.81 7.05
CA LYS A 20 -28.12 10.52 7.71
C LYS A 20 -27.50 9.46 6.81
N SER A 21 -26.21 9.20 7.01
CA SER A 21 -25.51 8.12 6.37
C SER A 21 -26.10 6.86 6.97
N LYS A 22 -26.91 6.18 6.15
CA LYS A 22 -27.15 4.75 6.29
C LYS A 22 -25.81 4.12 6.66
N ALA A 23 -25.75 3.46 7.81
CA ALA A 23 -24.57 2.76 8.28
C ALA A 23 -23.95 1.94 7.13
N GLY A 24 -22.74 2.30 6.69
CA GLY A 24 -22.02 1.57 5.64
C GLY A 24 -21.37 2.47 4.58
N GLY A 25 -20.08 2.79 4.79
CA GLY A 25 -19.16 3.15 3.72
C GLY A 25 -18.83 4.64 3.62
N GLY A 26 -18.03 5.15 4.57
CA GLY A 26 -17.27 6.38 4.36
C GLY A 26 -16.23 6.22 3.24
N ALA A 27 -15.50 7.29 2.94
CA ALA A 27 -14.36 7.24 2.03
C ALA A 27 -13.38 6.12 2.43
N PHE A 28 -12.72 5.53 1.43
CA PHE A 28 -11.67 4.56 1.70
C PHE A 28 -10.54 5.22 2.47
N GLU A 29 -10.03 4.52 3.47
CA GLU A 29 -8.90 4.97 4.27
C GLU A 29 -7.90 3.82 4.32
N VAL A 30 -6.68 4.04 3.85
CA VAL A 30 -5.69 2.96 3.68
C VAL A 30 -5.37 2.26 5.00
N LYS A 31 -5.39 2.99 6.12
CA LYS A 31 -5.19 2.43 7.47
C LYS A 31 -6.21 1.36 7.84
N LYS A 32 -7.40 1.39 7.25
CA LYS A 32 -8.40 0.32 7.43
C LYS A 32 -7.95 -1.01 6.84
N THR A 33 -6.88 -1.08 6.05
CA THR A 33 -6.31 -2.34 5.59
C THR A 33 -5.48 -3.05 6.67
N PHE A 34 -5.02 -2.35 7.71
CA PHE A 34 -4.20 -2.95 8.74
C PHE A 34 -4.97 -3.97 9.59
N GLY A 35 -4.28 -5.03 9.96
CA GLY A 35 -4.81 -6.11 10.78
C GLY A 35 -4.43 -7.50 10.28
N ASN A 36 -4.87 -8.48 11.06
CA ASN A 36 -4.70 -9.89 10.75
C ASN A 36 -5.96 -10.44 10.05
N TYR A 37 -5.75 -11.15 8.95
CA TYR A 37 -6.78 -11.77 8.15
C TYR A 37 -6.59 -13.28 8.17
N GLU A 38 -7.67 -14.01 8.38
CA GLU A 38 -7.67 -15.45 8.14
C GLU A 38 -7.97 -15.72 6.67
N ILE A 39 -7.25 -16.66 6.06
CA ILE A 39 -7.32 -16.96 4.63
C ILE A 39 -7.86 -18.36 4.39
N LYS A 40 -8.71 -18.48 3.37
CA LYS A 40 -9.06 -19.74 2.71
C LYS A 40 -8.34 -19.85 1.38
N CYS A 41 -7.57 -20.91 1.21
CA CYS A 41 -6.90 -21.30 -0.02
C CYS A 41 -7.06 -22.82 -0.22
N SER A 42 -7.98 -23.24 -1.08
CA SER A 42 -8.23 -24.67 -1.32
C SER A 42 -7.00 -25.39 -1.87
N ASN A 43 -6.18 -24.72 -2.68
CA ASN A 43 -4.95 -25.30 -3.20
C ASN A 43 -3.92 -25.51 -2.10
N ALA A 44 -3.76 -24.56 -1.17
CA ALA A 44 -2.86 -24.72 -0.03
C ALA A 44 -3.27 -25.91 0.85
N THR A 45 -4.57 -26.09 1.09
CA THR A 45 -5.06 -27.26 1.85
C THR A 45 -4.74 -28.58 1.14
N LYS A 46 -4.88 -28.63 -0.18
CA LYS A 46 -4.52 -29.83 -0.98
C LYS A 46 -3.01 -30.09 -0.92
N THR A 47 -2.19 -29.09 -1.20
CA THR A 47 -0.72 -29.19 -1.15
C THR A 47 -0.22 -29.58 0.24
N SER A 48 -0.78 -29.00 1.31
CA SER A 48 -0.45 -29.38 2.70
C SER A 48 -0.82 -30.84 2.98
N SER A 49 -1.95 -31.32 2.47
CA SER A 49 -2.36 -32.73 2.62
C SER A 49 -1.44 -33.68 1.86
N GLU A 50 -1.01 -33.31 0.65
CA GLU A 50 -0.06 -34.09 -0.16
C GLU A 50 1.31 -34.18 0.51
N LEU A 51 1.71 -33.13 1.23
CA LEU A 51 2.93 -33.10 2.05
C LEU A 51 2.81 -33.88 3.37
N GLY A 52 1.70 -34.58 3.62
CA GLY A 52 1.46 -35.30 4.88
C GLY A 52 1.25 -34.40 6.08
N LYS A 53 1.10 -33.08 5.88
CA LYS A 53 0.88 -32.08 6.93
C LYS A 53 -0.61 -31.93 7.22
N SER A 54 -1.24 -33.01 7.66
CA SER A 54 -2.61 -33.00 8.18
C SER A 54 -2.57 -33.07 9.71
N LYS A 55 -2.11 -32.00 10.36
CA LYS A 55 -2.26 -31.86 11.81
C LYS A 55 -3.56 -31.13 12.12
N ARG A 56 -4.39 -31.76 12.96
CA ARG A 56 -5.58 -31.17 13.60
C ARG A 56 -5.28 -29.88 14.40
N ASN A 57 -4.01 -29.54 14.59
CA ASN A 57 -3.49 -28.39 15.33
C ASN A 57 -2.57 -27.48 14.48
N ALA A 58 -2.59 -27.60 13.15
CA ALA A 58 -1.84 -26.66 12.31
C ALA A 58 -2.43 -25.25 12.47
N ALA A 59 -1.57 -24.22 12.48
CA ALA A 59 -2.01 -22.84 12.49
C ALA A 59 -2.97 -22.57 11.31
N SER A 60 -3.86 -21.60 11.44
CA SER A 60 -4.72 -21.17 10.33
C SER A 60 -3.89 -20.37 9.32
N PRO A 61 -4.17 -20.47 8.01
CA PRO A 61 -3.59 -19.58 7.02
C PRO A 61 -3.94 -18.12 7.31
N THR A 62 -2.95 -17.23 7.25
CA THR A 62 -3.14 -15.81 7.60
C THR A 62 -2.42 -14.86 6.65
N LEU A 63 -2.97 -13.66 6.51
CA LEU A 63 -2.31 -12.48 5.94
C LEU A 63 -2.30 -11.43 7.04
N ASP A 64 -1.13 -10.95 7.40
CA ASP A 64 -0.97 -9.88 8.37
C ASP A 64 -0.47 -8.62 7.66
N VAL A 65 -1.26 -7.55 7.68
CA VAL A 65 -0.88 -6.25 7.09
C VAL A 65 -0.67 -5.27 8.23
N PHE A 66 0.56 -4.77 8.38
CA PHE A 66 0.94 -4.11 9.63
C PHE A 66 1.38 -2.66 9.50
N ARG A 67 1.90 -2.20 8.36
CA ARG A 67 2.29 -0.79 8.16
C ARG A 67 2.35 -0.38 6.70
N LEU A 68 2.55 0.91 6.46
CA LEU A 68 2.93 1.42 5.15
C LEU A 68 4.46 1.29 4.93
N SER A 69 4.88 1.28 3.67
CA SER A 69 6.27 1.56 3.31
C SER A 69 6.68 2.96 3.77
N GLU A 70 7.97 3.22 3.88
CA GLU A 70 8.49 4.51 4.35
C GLU A 70 8.02 5.69 3.49
N ASP A 71 7.97 5.46 2.17
CA ASP A 71 7.44 6.42 1.20
C ASP A 71 5.91 6.49 1.15
N GLY A 72 5.23 5.67 1.95
CA GLY A 72 3.77 5.61 2.08
C GLY A 72 3.03 5.07 0.85
N LYS A 73 3.74 4.52 -0.13
CA LYS A 73 3.17 4.10 -1.43
C LYS A 73 2.72 2.64 -1.47
N GLY A 74 3.14 1.83 -0.50
CA GLY A 74 2.79 0.42 -0.38
C GLY A 74 2.39 0.04 1.04
N LEU A 75 1.68 -1.08 1.13
CA LEU A 75 1.36 -1.79 2.36
C LEU A 75 2.31 -2.96 2.51
N LEU A 76 2.83 -3.14 3.71
CA LEU A 76 3.74 -4.23 4.05
C LEU A 76 3.04 -5.26 4.93
N GLY A 77 3.34 -6.53 4.68
CA GLY A 77 2.68 -7.63 5.36
C GLY A 77 3.41 -8.97 5.25
N TYR A 78 2.85 -9.96 5.94
CA TYR A 78 3.28 -11.35 5.90
C TYR A 78 2.12 -12.25 5.49
N LEU A 79 2.38 -13.18 4.58
CA LEU A 79 1.46 -14.23 4.16
C LEU A 79 1.99 -15.58 4.66
N THR A 80 1.17 -16.26 5.45
CA THR A 80 1.48 -17.57 5.99
C THR A 80 0.40 -18.55 5.56
N LEU A 81 0.77 -19.53 4.73
CA LEU A 81 -0.01 -20.73 4.42
C LEU A 81 0.71 -21.92 5.07
N PRO A 82 0.33 -22.31 6.30
CA PRO A 82 1.08 -23.25 7.11
C PRO A 82 1.43 -24.54 6.37
N GLY A 83 2.72 -24.86 6.38
CA GLY A 83 3.26 -26.03 5.73
C GLY A 83 3.46 -25.93 4.22
N VAL A 84 3.10 -24.79 3.60
CA VAL A 84 3.14 -24.58 2.14
C VAL A 84 3.93 -23.33 1.76
N LEU A 85 3.63 -22.17 2.37
CA LEU A 85 4.21 -20.87 2.00
C LEU A 85 4.36 -19.99 3.24
N GLU A 86 5.53 -19.41 3.43
CA GLU A 86 5.78 -18.33 4.38
C GLU A 86 6.49 -17.21 3.63
N ALA A 87 5.85 -16.03 3.53
CA ALA A 87 6.32 -14.98 2.64
C ALA A 87 6.07 -13.58 3.17
N SER A 88 6.99 -12.69 2.81
CA SER A 88 6.79 -11.24 2.87
C SER A 88 5.95 -10.79 1.69
N VAL A 89 5.11 -9.79 1.90
CA VAL A 89 4.16 -9.28 0.90
C VAL A 89 4.22 -7.76 0.85
N ILE A 90 4.26 -7.23 -0.37
CA ILE A 90 4.14 -5.80 -0.68
C ILE A 90 2.87 -5.62 -1.49
N LEU A 91 1.94 -4.77 -1.03
CA LEU A 91 0.70 -4.43 -1.75
C LEU A 91 0.68 -2.96 -2.16
N THR A 92 0.25 -2.64 -3.37
CA THR A 92 0.16 -1.25 -3.85
C THR A 92 -1.09 -1.02 -4.71
N GLY A 93 -1.49 0.24 -4.86
CA GLY A 93 -2.64 0.61 -5.70
C GLY A 93 -2.38 0.42 -7.20
N SER A 94 -1.14 0.31 -7.67
CA SER A 94 -0.84 0.19 -9.10
C SER A 94 0.35 -0.70 -9.39
N ARG A 95 0.33 -1.39 -10.53
CA ARG A 95 1.45 -2.25 -10.94
C ARG A 95 2.77 -1.48 -11.05
N LYS A 96 2.74 -0.25 -11.56
CA LYS A 96 3.92 0.60 -11.68
C LYS A 96 4.54 0.93 -10.31
N VAL A 97 3.71 1.24 -9.32
CA VAL A 97 4.18 1.49 -7.95
C VAL A 97 4.69 0.21 -7.30
N LEU A 98 4.04 -0.94 -7.57
CA LEU A 98 4.52 -2.24 -7.09
C LEU A 98 5.93 -2.54 -7.61
N GLU A 99 6.15 -2.41 -8.91
CA GLU A 99 7.45 -2.68 -9.55
C GLU A 99 8.54 -1.79 -8.97
N HIS A 100 8.28 -0.48 -8.85
CA HIS A 100 9.23 0.46 -8.25
C HIS A 100 9.58 0.08 -6.81
N LEU A 101 8.57 -0.18 -5.97
CA LEU A 101 8.78 -0.46 -4.56
C LEU A 101 9.49 -1.79 -4.34
N VAL A 102 9.17 -2.83 -5.12
CA VAL A 102 9.89 -4.12 -5.08
C VAL A 102 11.36 -3.92 -5.44
N SER A 103 11.67 -3.17 -6.50
CA SER A 103 13.07 -2.90 -6.89
C SER A 103 13.85 -2.14 -5.81
N GLN A 104 13.21 -1.25 -5.04
CA GLN A 104 13.85 -0.59 -3.91
C GLN A 104 14.29 -1.61 -2.84
N PHE A 105 13.37 -2.49 -2.42
CA PHE A 105 13.67 -3.53 -1.41
C PHE A 105 14.67 -4.58 -1.90
N GLU A 106 14.76 -4.82 -3.21
CA GLU A 106 15.77 -5.72 -3.79
C GLU A 106 17.16 -5.07 -3.80
N ASN A 107 17.25 -3.77 -4.12
CA ASN A 107 18.51 -3.05 -4.16
C ASN A 107 19.07 -2.74 -2.77
N GLU A 108 18.22 -2.42 -1.80
CA GLU A 108 18.61 -2.18 -0.41
C GLU A 108 19.23 -3.42 0.27
N GLN A 109 18.92 -4.62 -0.23
CA GLN A 109 19.54 -5.87 0.22
C GLN A 109 20.85 -6.21 -0.51
N GLY A 110 21.11 -5.58 -1.65
CA GLY A 110 22.30 -5.80 -2.47
C GLY A 110 23.41 -4.77 -2.25
N SER A 111 23.14 -3.68 -1.53
CA SER A 111 24.05 -2.55 -1.36
C SER A 111 25.04 -2.67 -0.19
N GLU A 112 25.52 -3.88 0.10
CA GLU A 112 26.84 -4.09 0.72
C GLU A 112 27.76 -4.67 -0.36
N ILE A 113 28.22 -3.82 -1.29
CA ILE A 113 29.35 -3.93 -2.24
C ILE A 113 29.01 -3.06 -3.47
N ASP A 114 29.98 -2.26 -3.90
CA ASP A 114 30.00 -1.33 -5.06
C ASP A 114 29.34 0.05 -4.86
N LEU A 115 29.96 0.83 -3.97
CA LEU A 115 30.24 2.23 -4.28
C LEU A 115 31.26 2.26 -5.41
N ASP A 116 30.81 2.54 -6.64
CA ASP A 116 31.48 3.48 -7.55
C ASP A 116 30.78 3.52 -8.93
N ASN A 117 30.75 4.74 -9.48
CA ASN A 117 30.61 5.06 -10.90
C ASN A 117 29.18 5.20 -11.47
N ASP A 118 28.68 6.43 -11.61
CA ASP A 118 28.97 7.20 -12.83
C ASP A 118 28.35 8.62 -12.74
N GLU A 119 29.23 9.61 -12.63
CA GLU A 119 28.89 11.02 -12.80
C GLU A 119 28.65 11.29 -14.29
N ASN A 120 27.43 11.64 -14.68
CA ASN A 120 27.23 12.34 -15.95
C ASN A 120 26.71 13.76 -15.72
N LYS A 121 27.68 14.63 -15.45
CA LYS A 121 27.64 16.07 -15.60
C LYS A 121 28.05 16.38 -17.05
N GLU A 122 27.24 17.16 -17.77
CA GLU A 122 27.60 18.12 -18.83
C GLU A 122 26.37 18.34 -19.75
N SER A 123 26.09 19.50 -20.32
CA SER A 123 26.75 20.81 -20.34
C SER A 123 25.75 21.85 -20.89
N TYR A 124 25.98 23.11 -20.55
CA TYR A 124 25.31 24.28 -21.09
C TYR A 124 25.87 24.58 -22.48
N ASP A 125 25.03 24.91 -23.47
CA ASP A 125 25.47 25.71 -24.61
C ASP A 125 24.42 26.72 -25.07
N ARG A 126 24.94 27.85 -25.52
CA ARG A 126 24.41 29.20 -25.56
C ARG A 126 24.23 29.59 -27.02
N GLY A 127 23.01 29.94 -27.42
CA GLY A 127 22.73 30.60 -28.70
C GLY A 127 22.09 31.97 -28.47
N GLN A 128 22.89 33.03 -28.60
CA GLN A 128 22.47 34.43 -28.65
C GLN A 128 21.69 34.73 -29.94
N ASP A 129 20.63 35.55 -29.86
CA ASP A 129 20.48 36.72 -30.74
C ASP A 129 19.57 37.75 -30.04
N GLY A 130 19.95 39.02 -30.16
CA GLY A 130 19.47 40.13 -29.35
C GLY A 130 18.42 41.00 -30.02
N SER A 131 17.76 41.80 -29.19
CA SER A 131 17.21 43.10 -29.59
C SER A 131 17.08 43.98 -28.35
N VAL A 132 17.62 45.18 -28.46
CA VAL A 132 17.93 46.17 -27.44
C VAL A 132 16.76 47.16 -27.27
N HIS A 133 16.77 47.90 -26.15
CA HIS A 133 16.01 49.10 -25.77
C HIS A 133 14.60 48.84 -25.20
N ASP A 134 14.12 49.50 -24.14
CA ASP A 134 14.47 50.82 -23.61
C ASP A 134 14.11 50.96 -22.10
N SER A 135 14.68 52.00 -21.52
CA SER A 135 14.84 52.36 -20.10
C SER A 135 13.55 52.76 -19.35
N THR A 136 13.60 52.76 -18.00
CA THR A 136 13.40 53.97 -17.15
C THR A 136 12.65 53.72 -15.82
N HIS A 137 13.41 53.78 -14.72
CA HIS A 137 13.16 54.44 -13.42
C HIS A 137 11.99 54.09 -12.48
N GLN A 138 12.41 53.79 -11.24
CA GLN A 138 12.08 54.47 -9.96
C GLN A 138 11.10 53.87 -8.94
N ALA A 139 11.61 53.93 -7.70
CA ALA A 139 10.96 54.21 -6.41
C ALA A 139 10.30 53.04 -5.65
N GLU A 140 11.12 52.44 -4.79
CA GLU A 140 10.99 52.41 -3.32
C GLU A 140 9.60 52.71 -2.74
N ASP A 141 9.03 51.77 -1.99
CA ASP A 141 8.58 52.13 -0.64
C ASP A 141 8.51 50.94 0.34
N HIS A 142 8.88 51.31 1.55
CA HIS A 142 9.14 50.59 2.78
C HIS A 142 7.83 50.19 3.47
N LEU A 143 7.71 49.00 4.07
CA LEU A 143 7.01 48.80 5.35
C LEU A 143 7.49 47.50 6.01
N GLU A 144 8.36 47.68 6.98
CA GLU A 144 8.66 46.71 8.04
C GLU A 144 7.41 46.49 8.89
N SER A 145 7.12 45.23 9.21
CA SER A 145 6.36 44.88 10.41
C SER A 145 7.04 43.68 11.04
N ASP A 146 7.94 44.00 11.97
CA ASP A 146 8.41 43.10 13.01
C ASP A 146 7.21 42.72 13.88
N ASP A 147 6.87 41.45 13.92
CA ASP A 147 6.26 40.82 15.09
C ASP A 147 6.84 39.41 15.19
N GLN A 148 7.96 39.37 15.89
CA GLN A 148 8.63 38.16 16.31
C GLN A 148 7.95 37.61 17.57
N GLU A 149 8.00 36.29 17.71
CA GLU A 149 7.63 35.49 18.90
C GLU A 149 6.20 34.96 18.93
N ASN A 150 6.03 33.71 18.47
CA ASN A 150 5.84 32.59 19.39
C ASN A 150 6.21 31.29 18.67
N ALA A 151 7.34 30.72 19.10
CA ALA A 151 7.72 29.35 18.81
C ALA A 151 6.94 28.43 19.74
N ASP A 152 6.04 27.60 19.19
CA ASP A 152 5.86 26.19 19.53
C ASP A 152 4.62 25.64 18.80
N GLU A 153 4.69 24.36 18.39
CA GLU A 153 3.67 23.58 17.66
C GLU A 153 3.63 23.69 16.12
N SER A 154 4.73 23.34 15.44
CA SER A 154 4.74 23.10 13.98
C SER A 154 5.14 21.66 13.63
N GLY A 155 4.56 20.68 14.34
CA GLY A 155 4.75 19.25 14.05
C GLY A 155 3.60 18.58 13.27
N ASP A 156 2.40 19.17 13.28
CA ASP A 156 1.16 18.47 12.88
C ASP A 156 0.68 18.81 11.46
N GLU A 157 1.06 19.97 10.90
CA GLU A 157 0.61 20.38 9.55
C GLU A 157 1.34 19.62 8.43
N HIS A 158 2.66 19.43 8.56
CA HIS A 158 3.43 18.60 7.62
C HIS A 158 3.03 17.13 7.64
N GLN A 159 2.53 16.63 8.78
CA GLN A 159 2.09 15.24 8.89
C GLN A 159 0.78 15.03 8.13
N LYS A 160 -0.18 15.96 8.23
CA LYS A 160 -1.46 15.93 7.50
C LYS A 160 -1.27 16.06 5.98
N ASP A 161 -0.38 16.92 5.52
CA ASP A 161 -0.11 17.10 4.08
C ASP A 161 0.51 15.84 3.47
N ASN A 162 1.49 15.25 4.15
CA ASN A 162 2.08 13.98 3.74
C ASN A 162 1.06 12.83 3.78
N GLU A 163 0.18 12.79 4.80
CA GLU A 163 -0.89 11.80 4.87
C GLU A 163 -1.87 11.93 3.71
N CYS A 164 -2.25 13.17 3.37
CA CYS A 164 -3.14 13.48 2.27
C CYS A 164 -2.57 12.99 0.91
N ILE A 165 -1.28 13.21 0.67
CA ILE A 165 -0.58 12.72 -0.53
C ILE A 165 -0.54 11.19 -0.57
N ARG A 166 -0.30 10.53 0.59
CA ARG A 166 -0.32 9.06 0.69
C ARG A 166 -1.70 8.50 0.32
N PHE A 167 -2.79 9.12 0.76
CA PHE A 167 -4.15 8.68 0.45
C PHE A 167 -4.52 8.83 -1.03
N GLN A 168 -4.10 9.92 -1.67
CA GLN A 168 -4.39 10.16 -3.09
C GLN A 168 -3.87 9.04 -4.01
N GLN A 169 -2.78 8.37 -3.62
CA GLN A 169 -2.23 7.26 -4.41
C GLN A 169 -3.15 6.03 -4.44
N PHE A 170 -4.01 5.87 -3.42
CA PHE A 170 -4.99 4.78 -3.35
C PHE A 170 -6.40 5.19 -3.80
N GLU A 171 -6.67 6.49 -3.90
CA GLU A 171 -8.00 7.04 -4.20
C GLU A 171 -8.51 6.62 -5.58
N LYS A 172 -7.63 6.47 -6.58
CA LYS A 172 -8.01 6.01 -7.93
C LYS A 172 -8.60 4.58 -7.96
N ASN A 173 -8.43 3.79 -6.89
CA ASN A 173 -9.02 2.45 -6.74
C ASN A 173 -10.19 2.38 -5.74
N SER A 174 -10.67 3.52 -5.23
CA SER A 174 -11.57 3.60 -4.06
C SER A 174 -13.08 3.49 -4.37
N PHE A 175 -13.52 3.24 -5.61
CA PHE A 175 -14.96 3.15 -5.87
C PHE A 175 -15.55 1.82 -5.37
N ARG A 176 -15.87 1.81 -4.06
CA ARG A 176 -16.61 0.79 -3.30
C ARG A 176 -15.91 -0.56 -3.07
N SER A 177 -14.78 -0.85 -3.69
CA SER A 177 -14.03 -2.10 -3.48
C SER A 177 -12.53 -1.89 -3.77
N PRO A 178 -11.74 -1.46 -2.76
CA PRO A 178 -10.32 -1.19 -2.91
C PRO A 178 -9.58 -2.38 -3.51
N LYS A 179 -8.84 -2.13 -4.60
CA LYS A 179 -8.01 -3.13 -5.27
C LYS A 179 -6.52 -2.81 -5.10
N PHE A 180 -5.76 -3.86 -4.80
CA PHE A 180 -4.30 -3.79 -4.66
C PHE A 180 -3.66 -4.86 -5.51
N TRP A 181 -2.57 -4.50 -6.18
CA TRP A 181 -1.62 -5.46 -6.74
C TRP A 181 -0.65 -5.85 -5.65
N PHE A 182 -0.18 -7.09 -5.64
CA PHE A 182 0.86 -7.47 -4.69
C PHE A 182 1.91 -8.37 -5.33
N GLN A 183 3.11 -8.31 -4.77
CA GLN A 183 4.19 -9.25 -4.97
C GLN A 183 4.54 -9.87 -3.62
N TRP A 184 4.86 -11.15 -3.65
CA TRP A 184 5.32 -11.89 -2.48
C TRP A 184 6.66 -12.53 -2.78
N LYS A 185 7.47 -12.71 -1.73
CA LYS A 185 8.75 -13.40 -1.77
C LYS A 185 8.91 -14.17 -0.46
N GLY A 186 9.37 -15.41 -0.54
CA GLY A 186 9.55 -16.23 0.65
C GLY A 186 9.76 -17.70 0.39
N GLN A 187 9.61 -18.48 1.46
CA GLN A 187 9.91 -19.91 1.51
C GLN A 187 8.68 -20.72 1.11
N VAL A 188 8.83 -21.52 0.07
CA VAL A 188 7.84 -22.50 -0.39
C VAL A 188 8.29 -23.89 0.01
N THR A 189 7.40 -24.63 0.66
CA THR A 189 7.59 -26.06 0.89
C THR A 189 7.12 -26.85 -0.32
N THR A 190 8.00 -27.70 -0.86
CA THR A 190 7.70 -28.66 -1.92
C THR A 190 8.11 -30.07 -1.50
N SER A 191 7.59 -31.08 -2.19
CA SER A 191 8.03 -32.46 -2.03
C SER A 191 8.88 -32.86 -3.22
N SER A 192 10.09 -33.35 -2.96
CA SER A 192 10.92 -34.02 -3.96
C SER A 192 10.89 -35.53 -3.72
N ALA A 193 10.64 -36.29 -4.79
CA ALA A 193 10.75 -37.75 -4.73
C ALA A 193 12.24 -38.13 -4.79
N THR A 194 12.74 -38.76 -3.73
CA THR A 194 14.06 -39.39 -3.77
C THR A 194 14.02 -40.66 -4.62
N PRO A 195 15.16 -41.11 -5.20
CA PRO A 195 15.24 -42.35 -5.98
C PRO A 195 14.73 -43.58 -5.22
N ASP A 196 14.80 -43.54 -3.89
CA ASP A 196 14.38 -44.61 -2.98
C ASP A 196 12.88 -44.56 -2.62
N GLY A 197 12.09 -43.70 -3.28
CA GLY A 197 10.65 -43.60 -3.08
C GLY A 197 10.22 -42.84 -1.82
N HIS A 198 11.16 -42.28 -1.06
CA HIS A 198 10.85 -41.40 0.08
C HIS A 198 10.66 -39.95 -0.38
N ALA A 199 9.53 -39.36 -0.03
CA ALA A 199 9.25 -37.94 -0.24
C ALA A 199 10.04 -37.11 0.79
N THR A 200 11.07 -36.39 0.36
CA THR A 200 11.78 -35.43 1.21
C THR A 200 11.17 -34.05 1.06
N GLU A 201 10.92 -33.41 2.20
CA GLU A 201 10.51 -32.02 2.22
C GLU A 201 11.68 -31.14 1.77
N THR A 202 11.43 -30.28 0.79
CA THR A 202 12.42 -29.34 0.30
C THR A 202 11.84 -27.93 0.39
N HIS A 203 12.61 -27.04 1.01
CA HIS A 203 12.28 -25.63 1.07
C HIS A 203 13.01 -24.89 -0.04
N LYS A 204 12.26 -24.13 -0.83
CA LYS A 204 12.79 -23.33 -1.92
C LYS A 204 12.37 -21.88 -1.74
N LEU A 205 13.28 -20.95 -1.98
CA LEU A 205 12.93 -19.54 -2.10
C LEU A 205 12.24 -19.30 -3.45
N ASP A 206 11.07 -18.68 -3.42
CA ASP A 206 10.30 -18.34 -4.61
C ASP A 206 9.67 -16.96 -4.47
N SER A 207 9.18 -16.43 -5.58
CA SER A 207 8.43 -15.18 -5.60
C SER A 207 7.27 -15.27 -6.57
N GLY A 208 6.25 -14.46 -6.36
CA GLY A 208 5.11 -14.44 -7.25
C GLY A 208 4.26 -13.20 -7.07
N ARG A 209 3.23 -13.10 -7.91
CA ARG A 209 2.36 -11.92 -7.97
C ARG A 209 0.90 -12.30 -7.83
N GLY A 210 0.09 -11.30 -7.51
CA GLY A 210 -1.35 -11.44 -7.39
C GLY A 210 -2.04 -10.09 -7.27
N TYR A 211 -3.33 -10.14 -6.95
CA TYR A 211 -4.09 -8.97 -6.57
C TYR A 211 -5.08 -9.30 -5.47
N ILE A 212 -5.45 -8.30 -4.67
CA ILE A 212 -6.48 -8.35 -3.63
C ILE A 212 -7.57 -7.33 -3.97
N VAL A 213 -8.83 -7.72 -3.78
CA VAL A 213 -10.00 -6.84 -3.88
C VAL A 213 -10.81 -6.96 -2.60
N PHE A 214 -10.89 -5.87 -1.84
CA PHE A 214 -11.67 -5.81 -0.61
C PHE A 214 -13.17 -5.63 -0.91
N SER A 215 -14.00 -6.32 -0.13
CA SER A 215 -15.46 -6.18 -0.16
C SER A 215 -15.88 -4.95 0.65
N GLY A 216 -15.69 -3.76 0.08
CA GLY A 216 -16.02 -2.50 0.74
C GLY A 216 -14.82 -1.74 1.29
N ASN A 217 -15.07 -0.50 1.70
CA ASN A 217 -14.05 0.45 2.16
C ASN A 217 -13.57 0.20 3.60
N ASP A 218 -14.20 -0.72 4.33
CA ASP A 218 -13.81 -1.12 5.68
C ASP A 218 -12.82 -2.30 5.70
N CYS A 219 -12.53 -2.87 4.53
CA CYS A 219 -11.55 -3.95 4.34
C CYS A 219 -11.81 -5.16 5.25
N ARG A 220 -13.07 -5.47 5.57
CA ARG A 220 -13.40 -6.61 6.45
C ARG A 220 -13.22 -7.97 5.79
N SER A 221 -13.32 -8.05 4.48
CA SER A 221 -13.10 -9.28 3.73
C SER A 221 -12.55 -8.96 2.34
N PHE A 222 -11.92 -9.95 1.71
CA PHE A 222 -11.37 -9.80 0.37
C PHE A 222 -11.47 -11.08 -0.45
N LYS A 223 -11.39 -10.91 -1.77
CA LYS A 223 -11.02 -11.95 -2.73
C LYS A 223 -9.68 -11.59 -3.35
N ALA A 224 -8.84 -12.58 -3.58
CA ALA A 224 -7.51 -12.38 -4.12
C ALA A 224 -7.11 -13.52 -5.06
N THR A 225 -6.04 -13.31 -5.81
CA THR A 225 -5.35 -14.37 -6.55
C THR A 225 -3.88 -14.41 -6.17
N ILE A 226 -3.26 -15.59 -6.29
CA ILE A 226 -1.84 -15.79 -6.10
C ILE A 226 -1.29 -16.73 -7.17
N THR A 227 -0.12 -16.39 -7.70
CA THR A 227 0.68 -17.24 -8.57
C THR A 227 1.93 -17.68 -7.82
N CYS A 228 2.30 -18.95 -7.93
CA CYS A 228 3.47 -19.57 -7.32
C CYS A 228 4.01 -20.67 -8.24
N ASP A 229 5.16 -20.43 -8.83
CA ASP A 229 5.73 -21.32 -9.86
C ASP A 229 6.24 -22.62 -9.23
N ALA A 230 6.85 -22.56 -8.04
CA ALA A 230 7.29 -23.76 -7.32
C ALA A 230 6.15 -24.74 -6.99
N LEU A 231 4.91 -24.27 -6.91
CA LEU A 231 3.72 -25.09 -6.66
C LEU A 231 2.87 -25.34 -7.92
N ASN A 232 3.30 -24.86 -9.10
CA ASN A 232 2.51 -24.84 -10.33
C ASN A 232 1.13 -24.17 -10.14
N TRP A 233 1.07 -23.14 -9.30
CA TRP A 233 -0.14 -22.37 -9.06
C TRP A 233 -0.19 -21.17 -9.98
N LYS A 234 -1.22 -21.09 -10.81
CA LYS A 234 -1.49 -19.94 -11.68
C LYS A 234 -2.81 -19.30 -11.30
N ASP A 235 -2.77 -18.04 -10.88
CA ASP A 235 -3.95 -17.23 -10.51
C ASP A 235 -4.91 -17.95 -9.55
N VAL A 236 -4.35 -18.69 -8.58
CA VAL A 236 -5.12 -19.46 -7.60
C VAL A 236 -5.91 -18.53 -6.70
N SER A 237 -7.20 -18.83 -6.53
CA SER A 237 -8.09 -18.01 -5.70
C SER A 237 -7.75 -18.10 -4.22
N LEU A 238 -7.70 -16.94 -3.59
CA LEU A 238 -7.65 -16.73 -2.15
C LEU A 238 -8.90 -15.95 -1.73
N SER A 239 -9.37 -16.19 -0.52
CA SER A 239 -10.34 -15.30 0.13
C SER A 239 -9.97 -15.14 1.58
N GLY A 240 -10.21 -13.96 2.15
CA GLY A 240 -9.90 -13.74 3.55
C GLY A 240 -10.91 -12.86 4.25
N TRP A 241 -10.94 -12.96 5.57
CA TRP A 241 -11.74 -12.11 6.44
C TRP A 241 -10.84 -11.60 7.57
N LYS A 242 -11.06 -10.34 7.93
CA LYS A 242 -10.31 -9.69 8.98
C LYS A 242 -10.73 -10.26 10.33
N GLN A 243 -9.77 -10.83 11.04
CA GLN A 243 -9.95 -11.32 12.41
C GLN A 243 -9.83 -10.17 13.41
N VAL A 244 -8.77 -9.37 13.26
CA VAL A 244 -8.45 -8.28 14.19
C VAL A 244 -8.06 -7.04 13.39
N SER A 245 -8.71 -5.91 13.67
CA SER A 245 -8.23 -4.61 13.20
C SER A 245 -7.14 -4.13 14.14
N MET A 246 -6.03 -3.68 13.58
CA MET A 246 -4.89 -3.18 14.34
C MET A 246 -4.54 -1.79 13.84
N SER A 247 -3.93 -0.98 14.71
CA SER A 247 -3.21 0.21 14.27
C SER A 247 -1.97 -0.19 13.47
N GLU A 248 -1.33 0.80 12.86
CA GLU A 248 0.01 0.62 12.32
C GLU A 248 0.95 0.07 13.41
N ARG A 249 1.79 -0.89 13.04
CA ARG A 249 2.75 -1.53 13.94
C ARG A 249 4.13 -1.47 13.29
N ASP A 250 5.09 -1.04 14.09
CA ASP A 250 6.50 -1.03 13.71
C ASP A 250 7.09 -2.45 13.86
N VAL A 251 6.77 -3.30 12.89
CA VAL A 251 7.31 -4.66 12.79
C VAL A 251 8.45 -4.63 11.77
N PRO A 252 9.61 -5.22 12.09
CA PRO A 252 10.67 -5.42 11.11
C PRO A 252 10.12 -6.11 9.87
N PHE A 253 10.43 -5.54 8.70
CA PHE A 253 10.04 -6.10 7.41
C PHE A 253 11.30 -6.50 6.66
N ALA A 254 11.44 -7.79 6.37
CA ALA A 254 12.54 -8.32 5.58
C ALA A 254 11.99 -8.84 4.25
N TRP A 255 12.54 -8.38 3.13
CA TRP A 255 12.13 -8.82 1.79
C TRP A 255 12.94 -10.04 1.32
N SER A 256 12.77 -11.14 2.03
CA SER A 256 13.52 -12.40 1.81
C SER A 256 12.71 -13.45 1.08
#